data_AF-A0A832W5R1-F1
#
_entry.id   AF-A0A832W5R1-F1
#
_cell.length_a   1.000
_cell.length_b   1.000
_cell.length_c   1.000
_cell.angle_alpha   90.00
_cell.angle_beta   90.00
_cell.angle_gamma   90.00
#
_symmetry.space_group_name_H-M   'P 1'
#
loop_
_entity.id
_entity.type
_entity.pdbx_description
1 polymer ?
#
loop_
_entity_poly.entity_id
_entity_poly.type
_entity_poly.pdbx_seq_one_letter_code
_entity_poly.pdbx_strand_id
1 'polypeptide(L)'
;MKKYTVVLLTVLIIFVAVAASVASAAENISNGNNICKVIATHYKCDSWSDEQYPLIDLCEEEYVPLFSSEDEIWQSHVNKLAGLILDSNETHTLKPGETLDLGNGYALEVREIDIDSEDVLLEFTKDGQHVSDQNVLVDADGNSTWTVTLDNVQGENDVVVMKINVKQVFVGTETSVIWIDGIWLIDYASARTLTIGDKIGEFTLKQIIGGVDASDSGSLVFVNISVTDATSVANYILVANETSVYDSLAIDFSVSPSREKELAKFTNKSTGLPTSWYWNFWRAFNIKSK
;
A
#
# COMPACT_ATOMS: atom_id res chain seq x y z
N MET A 1 -1.95 68.89 32.89
CA MET A 1 -2.47 67.51 32.66
C MET A 1 -1.31 66.65 32.19
N LYS A 2 -0.68 65.90 33.11
CA LYS A 2 0.37 64.92 32.77
C LYS A 2 -0.31 63.56 32.65
N LYS A 3 -0.27 62.96 31.46
CA LYS A 3 -0.75 61.60 31.23
C LYS A 3 0.32 60.63 31.70
N TYR A 4 -0.01 59.80 32.68
CA TYR A 4 0.80 58.65 33.06
C TYR A 4 0.23 57.44 32.32
N THR A 5 1.05 56.82 31.47
CA THR A 5 0.75 55.54 30.84
C THR A 5 1.15 54.43 31.81
N VAL A 6 0.16 53.69 32.30
CA VAL A 6 0.39 52.45 33.04
C VAL A 6 0.70 51.37 32.01
N VAL A 7 1.92 50.84 32.04
CA VAL A 7 2.30 49.63 31.29
C VAL A 7 1.99 48.44 32.20
N LEU A 8 0.96 47.67 31.85
CA LEU A 8 0.68 46.40 32.50
C LEU A 8 1.52 45.32 31.80
N LEU A 9 2.47 44.75 32.52
CA LEU A 9 3.27 43.61 32.06
C LEU A 9 2.41 42.35 32.13
N THR A 10 1.79 41.95 31.02
CA THR A 10 1.11 40.65 30.91
C THR A 10 2.14 39.57 30.62
N VAL A 11 2.37 38.70 31.59
CA VAL A 11 3.08 37.43 31.38
C VAL A 11 2.23 36.56 30.46
N LEU A 12 2.71 36.28 29.25
CA LEU A 12 2.14 35.30 28.35
C LEU A 12 2.60 33.90 28.81
N ILE A 13 1.71 33.16 29.47
CA ILE A 13 1.91 31.74 29.72
C ILE A 13 1.43 30.99 28.47
N ILE A 14 2.36 30.47 27.69
CA ILE A 14 2.06 29.56 26.57
C ILE A 14 1.73 28.20 27.19
N PHE A 15 0.45 27.83 27.19
CA PHE A 15 0.06 26.43 27.31
C PHE A 15 0.27 25.78 25.94
N VAL A 16 1.35 25.02 25.80
CA VAL A 16 1.44 24.04 24.71
C VAL A 16 0.50 22.90 25.10
N ALA A 17 -0.73 22.95 24.57
CA ALA A 17 -1.54 21.76 24.48
C ALA A 17 -0.93 20.90 23.38
N VAL A 18 -0.11 19.92 23.78
CA VAL A 18 0.18 18.78 22.90
C VAL A 18 -1.13 18.03 22.80
N ALA A 19 -1.92 18.36 21.77
CA ALA A 19 -2.88 17.42 21.25
C ALA A 19 -2.04 16.34 20.57
N ALA A 20 -1.60 15.35 21.36
CA ALA A 20 -1.36 14.04 20.80
C ALA A 20 -2.69 13.68 20.14
N SER A 21 -2.72 13.66 18.81
CA SER A 21 -3.80 13.04 18.09
C SER A 21 -3.86 11.62 18.63
N VAL A 22 -4.86 11.38 19.49
CA VAL A 22 -5.23 10.03 19.87
C VAL A 22 -5.43 9.29 18.56
N ALA A 23 -4.57 8.30 18.34
CA ALA A 23 -4.74 7.32 17.29
C ALA A 23 -6.22 6.92 17.29
N SER A 24 -6.88 7.02 16.15
CA SER A 24 -8.20 6.41 16.00
C SER A 24 -8.04 4.91 15.88
N ALA A 25 -7.52 4.26 16.93
CA ALA A 25 -7.96 2.93 17.28
C ALA A 25 -9.39 3.11 17.81
N ALA A 26 -10.36 3.11 16.90
CA ALA A 26 -11.71 2.73 17.29
C ALA A 26 -11.63 1.26 17.76
N GLU A 27 -11.31 1.08 19.04
CA GLU A 27 -11.52 -0.18 19.76
C GLU A 27 -13.00 -0.51 19.68
N ASN A 28 -13.37 -1.31 18.69
CA ASN A 28 -14.55 -2.15 18.77
C ASN A 28 -14.10 -3.52 19.27
N ILE A 29 -13.68 -3.57 20.54
CA ILE A 29 -13.59 -4.83 21.28
C ILE A 29 -15.04 -5.27 21.54
N SER A 30 -15.63 -5.94 20.56
CA SER A 30 -16.80 -6.77 20.75
C SER A 30 -16.40 -8.19 20.40
N ASN A 31 -16.41 -9.08 21.39
CA ASN A 31 -16.13 -10.51 21.29
C ASN A 31 -14.71 -10.93 20.83
N GLY A 32 -13.65 -10.59 21.58
CA GLY A 32 -12.35 -11.30 21.46
C GLY A 32 -11.64 -11.28 20.10
N ASN A 33 -12.18 -10.51 19.15
CA ASN A 33 -11.69 -10.35 17.79
C ASN A 33 -11.07 -8.96 17.66
N ASN A 34 -9.84 -8.88 17.17
CA ASN A 34 -9.16 -7.64 16.80
C ASN A 34 -9.31 -7.42 15.30
N ILE A 35 -9.92 -6.30 14.90
CA ILE A 35 -10.10 -5.93 13.50
C ILE A 35 -9.03 -4.90 13.15
N CYS A 36 -8.09 -5.30 12.32
CA CYS A 36 -7.04 -4.44 11.77
C CYS A 36 -7.50 -3.92 10.41
N LYS A 37 -7.80 -2.62 10.32
CA LYS A 37 -8.29 -2.01 9.09
C LYS A 37 -7.14 -1.46 8.26
N VAL A 38 -7.26 -1.59 6.94
CA VAL A 38 -6.43 -0.82 6.02
C VAL A 38 -6.94 0.62 6.04
N ILE A 39 -6.01 1.56 6.20
CA ILE A 39 -6.28 3.00 6.14
C ILE A 39 -5.45 3.62 5.02
N ALA A 40 -5.97 4.69 4.42
CA ALA A 40 -5.21 5.53 3.52
C ALA A 40 -4.33 6.49 4.32
N THR A 41 -3.02 6.43 4.10
CA THR A 41 -2.02 7.21 4.83
C THR A 41 -1.30 8.15 3.88
N HIS A 42 -1.20 9.43 4.24
CA HIS A 42 -0.42 10.40 3.47
C HIS A 42 1.08 10.12 3.64
N TYR A 43 1.82 10.22 2.54
CA TYR A 43 3.27 10.24 2.60
C TYR A 43 3.76 11.45 3.41
N LYS A 44 4.92 11.31 4.08
CA LYS A 44 5.53 12.45 4.79
C LYS A 44 6.19 13.47 3.86
N CYS A 45 6.61 13.06 2.66
CA CYS A 45 7.22 13.99 1.71
C CYS A 45 6.19 15.01 1.21
N ASP A 46 6.51 16.29 1.38
CA ASP A 46 5.62 17.39 0.99
C ASP A 46 5.34 17.40 -0.53
N SER A 47 6.26 16.92 -1.36
CA SER A 47 6.08 16.78 -2.82
C SER A 47 5.00 15.77 -3.20
N TRP A 48 4.60 14.90 -2.28
CA TRP A 48 3.56 13.87 -2.46
C TRP A 48 2.32 14.14 -1.61
N SER A 49 2.05 15.41 -1.24
CA SER A 49 0.99 15.76 -0.28
C SER A 49 -0.42 15.30 -0.69
N ASP A 50 -0.66 15.21 -2.00
CA ASP A 50 -1.94 14.77 -2.58
C ASP A 50 -2.02 13.25 -2.78
N GLU A 51 -0.94 12.53 -2.49
CA GLU A 51 -0.87 11.08 -2.63
C GLU A 51 -0.98 10.38 -1.27
N GLN A 52 -1.39 9.11 -1.31
CA GLN A 52 -1.55 8.27 -0.14
C GLN A 52 -1.11 6.83 -0.46
N TYR A 53 -0.84 6.03 0.58
CA TYR A 53 -0.55 4.60 0.48
C TYR A 53 -1.40 3.80 1.49
N PRO A 54 -1.69 2.51 1.23
CA PRO A 54 -2.39 1.66 2.19
C PRO A 54 -1.48 1.35 3.39
N LEU A 55 -2.01 1.48 4.60
CA LEU A 55 -1.32 1.11 5.83
C LEU A 55 -2.24 0.23 6.70
N ILE A 56 -1.67 -0.80 7.32
CA ILE A 56 -2.34 -1.63 8.31
C ILE A 56 -1.42 -1.85 9.51
N ASP A 57 -1.93 -1.53 10.70
CA ASP A 57 -1.24 -1.81 11.96
C ASP A 57 -1.60 -3.23 12.43
N LEU A 58 -0.57 -4.06 12.61
CA LEU A 58 -0.67 -5.41 13.12
C LEU A 58 0.23 -5.56 14.35
N CYS A 59 -0.37 -5.49 15.53
CA CYS A 59 0.34 -5.66 16.81
C CYS A 59 1.43 -4.61 17.05
N GLU A 60 1.12 -3.33 16.84
CA GLU A 60 2.04 -2.19 17.03
C GLU A 60 3.17 -2.13 15.98
N GLU A 61 3.04 -2.90 14.91
CA GLU A 61 3.94 -2.89 13.76
C GLU A 61 3.17 -2.45 12.52
N GLU A 62 3.78 -1.53 11.78
CA GLU A 62 3.23 -0.95 10.57
C GLU A 62 3.58 -1.79 9.34
N TYR A 63 2.52 -2.24 8.64
CA TYR A 63 2.64 -2.97 7.39
C TYR A 63 1.92 -2.23 6.27
N VAL A 64 2.41 -2.42 5.05
CA VAL A 64 1.82 -1.91 3.83
C VAL A 64 1.25 -3.10 3.05
N PRO A 65 -0.09 -3.16 2.86
CA PRO A 65 -0.69 -4.02 1.86
C PRO A 65 -0.11 -3.73 0.48
N LEU A 66 0.29 -4.77 -0.26
CA LEU A 66 0.87 -4.59 -1.59
C LEU A 66 -0.16 -3.92 -2.52
N PHE A 67 0.30 -2.96 -3.31
CA PHE A 67 -0.54 -2.18 -4.23
C PHE A 67 0.26 -1.77 -5.47
N SER A 68 -0.44 -1.54 -6.58
CA SER A 68 0.12 -0.93 -7.78
C SER A 68 -0.12 0.59 -7.80
N SER A 69 0.66 1.32 -8.60
CA SER A 69 0.45 2.76 -8.83
C SER A 69 -0.85 3.07 -9.57
N GLU A 70 -1.42 2.08 -10.26
CA GLU A 70 -2.70 2.21 -10.98
C GLU A 70 -3.91 1.87 -10.09
N ASP A 71 -3.66 1.31 -8.90
CA ASP A 71 -4.70 0.87 -7.99
C ASP A 71 -5.12 2.01 -7.05
N GLU A 72 -6.42 2.09 -6.79
CA GLU A 72 -6.91 2.83 -5.63
C GLU A 72 -6.55 2.07 -4.35
N ILE A 73 -6.37 2.78 -3.23
CA ILE A 73 -5.96 2.18 -1.95
C ILE A 73 -6.86 1.02 -1.51
N TRP A 74 -8.17 1.13 -1.74
CA TRP A 74 -9.13 0.08 -1.40
C TRP A 74 -9.03 -1.19 -2.27
N GLN A 75 -8.27 -1.14 -3.36
CA GLN A 75 -7.97 -2.28 -4.23
C GLN A 75 -6.69 -3.02 -3.82
N SER A 76 -5.94 -2.51 -2.83
CA SER A 76 -4.72 -3.15 -2.34
C SER A 76 -4.96 -4.59 -1.87
N HIS A 77 -3.90 -5.40 -1.96
CA HIS A 77 -3.92 -6.79 -1.54
C HIS A 77 -3.82 -6.88 -0.01
N VAL A 78 -4.96 -6.72 0.68
CA VAL A 78 -5.08 -6.63 2.15
C VAL A 78 -4.29 -7.70 2.93
N ASN A 79 -4.14 -8.91 2.39
CA ASN A 79 -3.43 -10.01 3.04
C ASN A 79 -1.99 -10.24 2.54
N LYS A 80 -1.50 -9.46 1.57
CA LYS A 80 -0.11 -9.50 1.11
C LYS A 80 0.59 -8.27 1.66
N LEU A 81 1.52 -8.47 2.57
CA LEU A 81 2.04 -7.40 3.42
C LEU A 81 3.55 -7.32 3.33
N ALA A 82 4.07 -6.10 3.28
CA ALA A 82 5.48 -5.79 3.51
C ALA A 82 5.59 -4.84 4.71
N GLY A 83 6.67 -4.93 5.49
CA GLY A 83 6.91 -3.97 6.57
C GLY A 83 7.27 -2.60 6.02
N LEU A 84 6.79 -1.52 6.64
CA LEU A 84 7.22 -0.17 6.29
C LEU A 84 8.63 0.08 6.87
N ILE A 85 9.62 0.41 6.03
CA ILE A 85 10.99 0.72 6.48
C ILE A 85 11.16 2.22 6.66
N LEU A 86 10.77 2.99 5.66
CA LEU A 86 10.91 4.44 5.65
C LEU A 86 9.66 5.10 5.10
N ASP A 87 9.29 6.19 5.76
CA ASP A 87 8.42 7.25 5.26
C ASP A 87 8.98 8.54 5.87
N SER A 88 9.74 9.30 5.09
CA SER A 88 10.56 10.41 5.57
C SER A 88 10.60 11.58 4.59
N ASN A 89 10.65 12.79 5.14
CA ASN A 89 10.93 14.04 4.44
C ASN A 89 12.26 14.69 4.88
N GLU A 90 13.12 13.93 5.56
CA GLU A 90 14.46 14.39 5.91
C GLU A 90 15.29 14.63 4.64
N THR A 91 16.03 15.75 4.61
CA THR A 91 16.87 16.07 3.46
C THR A 91 18.25 15.41 3.59
N HIS A 92 18.55 14.49 2.67
CA HIS A 92 19.86 13.90 2.48
C HIS A 92 20.62 14.61 1.36
N THR A 93 21.93 14.73 1.53
CA THR A 93 22.82 15.35 0.54
C THR A 93 23.84 14.30 0.09
N LEU A 94 23.88 14.02 -1.22
CA LEU A 94 24.75 12.98 -1.79
C LEU A 94 25.56 13.53 -2.96
N LYS A 95 26.75 12.95 -3.15
CA LYS A 95 27.63 13.19 -4.31
C LYS A 95 27.70 11.94 -5.19
N PRO A 96 28.14 12.06 -6.45
CA PRO A 96 28.43 10.90 -7.29
C PRO A 96 29.36 9.89 -6.60
N GLY A 97 28.98 8.62 -6.64
CA GLY A 97 29.65 7.50 -5.98
C GLY A 97 29.33 7.35 -4.49
N GLU A 98 28.55 8.23 -3.88
CA GLU A 98 28.07 8.05 -2.50
C GLU A 98 26.81 7.18 -2.45
N THR A 99 26.71 6.41 -1.37
CA THR A 99 25.59 5.53 -1.08
C THR A 99 24.90 5.97 0.20
N LEU A 100 23.58 6.08 0.15
CA LEU A 100 22.70 6.28 1.30
C LEU A 100 22.15 4.92 1.77
N ASP A 101 22.42 4.55 3.01
CA ASP A 101 21.82 3.39 3.66
C ASP A 101 20.37 3.71 4.03
N LEU A 102 19.44 2.91 3.52
CA LEU A 102 18.00 3.05 3.74
C LEU A 102 17.48 2.09 4.84
N GLY A 103 18.37 1.28 5.44
CA GLY A 103 18.02 0.29 6.44
C GLY A 103 17.72 -1.09 5.85
N ASN A 104 17.78 -2.12 6.69
CA ASN A 104 17.57 -3.53 6.32
C ASN A 104 18.34 -3.99 5.06
N GLY A 105 19.51 -3.41 4.79
CA GLY A 105 20.34 -3.75 3.62
C GLY A 105 19.88 -3.11 2.31
N TYR A 106 18.87 -2.25 2.33
CA TYR A 106 18.49 -1.41 1.21
C TYR A 106 19.40 -0.19 1.13
N ALA A 107 19.79 0.17 -0.09
CA ALA A 107 20.68 1.31 -0.31
C ALA A 107 20.39 2.02 -1.64
N LEU A 108 20.60 3.33 -1.64
CA LEU A 108 20.48 4.20 -2.81
C LEU A 108 21.85 4.78 -3.15
N GLU A 109 22.33 4.58 -4.37
CA GLU A 109 23.60 5.11 -4.85
C GLU A 109 23.37 6.16 -5.94
N VAL A 110 24.14 7.25 -5.89
CA VAL A 110 24.22 8.23 -6.98
C VAL A 110 25.31 7.79 -7.93
N ARG A 111 24.95 7.17 -9.06
CA ARG A 111 25.94 6.62 -10.00
C ARG A 111 26.61 7.72 -10.79
N GLU A 112 25.80 8.61 -11.35
CA GLU A 112 26.26 9.66 -12.24
C GLU A 112 25.31 10.85 -12.15
N ILE A 113 25.85 12.03 -12.45
CA ILE A 113 25.08 13.24 -12.67
C ILE A 113 25.51 13.75 -14.05
N ASP A 114 24.57 13.79 -14.99
CA ASP A 114 24.78 14.40 -16.29
C ASP A 114 24.87 15.93 -16.11
N ILE A 115 26.00 16.49 -16.50
CA ILE A 115 26.32 17.91 -16.32
C ILE A 115 25.54 18.78 -17.31
N ASP A 116 25.21 18.24 -18.49
CA ASP A 116 24.59 18.99 -19.57
C ASP A 116 23.06 18.99 -19.46
N SER A 117 22.47 17.88 -18.98
CA SER A 117 21.01 17.75 -18.81
C SER A 117 20.51 17.90 -17.37
N GLU A 118 21.40 17.95 -16.38
CA GLU A 118 21.07 17.91 -14.94
C GLU A 118 20.35 16.60 -14.51
N ASP A 119 20.51 15.53 -15.30
CA ASP A 119 19.93 14.22 -15.00
C ASP A 119 20.75 13.48 -13.96
N VAL A 120 20.08 12.79 -13.04
CA VAL A 120 20.74 11.96 -12.02
C VAL A 120 20.45 10.49 -12.27
N LEU A 121 21.49 9.70 -12.48
CA LEU A 121 21.36 8.24 -12.49
C LEU A 121 21.43 7.73 -11.05
N LEU A 122 20.28 7.26 -10.56
CA LEU A 122 20.17 6.62 -9.25
C LEU A 122 20.12 5.10 -9.40
N GLU A 123 20.78 4.38 -8.51
CA GLU A 123 20.73 2.93 -8.42
C GLU A 123 20.19 2.51 -7.05
N PHE A 124 19.18 1.66 -7.04
CA PHE A 124 18.59 1.05 -5.86
C PHE A 124 19.10 -0.39 -5.73
N THR A 125 19.60 -0.73 -4.54
CA THR A 125 20.21 -2.03 -4.25
C THR A 125 19.64 -2.65 -2.99
N LYS A 126 19.69 -3.98 -2.93
CA LYS A 126 19.37 -4.80 -1.76
C LYS A 126 20.51 -5.77 -1.49
N ASP A 127 21.12 -5.65 -0.31
CA ASP A 127 22.27 -6.45 0.12
C ASP A 127 23.44 -6.38 -0.89
N GLY A 128 23.64 -5.19 -1.49
CA GLY A 128 24.63 -4.93 -2.53
C GLY A 128 24.31 -5.51 -3.90
N GLN A 129 23.14 -6.14 -4.08
CA GLN A 129 22.67 -6.59 -5.39
C GLN A 129 21.78 -5.52 -6.02
N HIS A 130 21.97 -5.33 -7.32
CA HIS A 130 21.16 -4.43 -8.13
C HIS A 130 19.68 -4.84 -8.11
N VAL A 131 18.80 -3.87 -7.88
CA VAL A 131 17.34 -4.03 -7.94
C VAL A 131 16.75 -3.26 -9.11
N SER A 132 17.06 -1.97 -9.20
CA SER A 132 16.56 -1.08 -10.27
C SER A 132 17.46 0.16 -10.37
N ASP A 133 17.48 0.80 -11.54
CA ASP A 133 18.12 2.08 -11.78
C ASP A 133 17.26 2.97 -12.66
N GLN A 134 17.37 4.29 -12.50
CA GLN A 134 16.63 5.25 -13.34
C GLN A 134 17.38 6.58 -13.45
N ASN A 135 17.35 7.17 -14.65
CA ASN A 135 17.65 8.57 -14.86
C ASN A 135 16.47 9.42 -14.37
N VAL A 136 16.69 10.16 -13.29
CA VAL A 136 15.72 11.12 -12.74
C VAL A 136 15.99 12.48 -13.33
N LEU A 137 15.02 12.98 -14.09
CA LEU A 137 15.01 14.35 -14.60
C LEU A 137 14.62 15.28 -13.44
N VAL A 138 15.41 16.30 -13.15
CA VAL A 138 15.08 17.28 -12.13
C VAL A 138 14.70 18.57 -12.83
N ASP A 139 13.44 18.63 -13.27
CA ASP A 139 12.91 19.79 -13.97
C ASP A 139 12.32 20.85 -13.01
N ALA A 140 12.12 22.06 -13.53
CA ALA A 140 11.48 23.15 -12.79
C ALA A 140 9.97 22.92 -12.57
N ASP A 141 9.39 21.91 -13.22
CA ASP A 141 7.95 21.61 -13.21
C ASP A 141 7.57 20.61 -12.10
N GLY A 142 8.56 20.07 -11.38
CA GLY A 142 8.39 19.33 -10.14
C GLY A 142 8.33 17.81 -10.29
N ASN A 143 8.62 17.27 -11.48
CA ASN A 143 8.63 15.82 -11.71
C ASN A 143 10.00 15.21 -11.41
N SER A 144 10.41 15.27 -10.15
CA SER A 144 11.69 14.73 -9.67
C SER A 144 11.53 13.48 -8.81
N THR A 145 10.41 12.77 -8.98
CA THR A 145 10.11 11.53 -8.27
C THR A 145 10.48 10.30 -9.09
N TRP A 146 11.20 9.39 -8.47
CA TRP A 146 11.41 8.03 -8.94
C TRP A 146 10.58 7.06 -8.12
N THR A 147 9.65 6.35 -8.78
CA THR A 147 8.88 5.25 -8.19
C THR A 147 9.43 3.93 -8.73
N VAL A 148 9.85 3.02 -7.84
CA VAL A 148 10.24 1.67 -8.22
C VAL A 148 9.04 0.75 -8.07
N THR A 149 8.66 0.12 -9.16
CA THR A 149 7.71 -1.00 -9.20
C THR A 149 8.45 -2.30 -9.48
N LEU A 150 8.02 -3.40 -8.83
CA LEU A 150 8.59 -4.72 -9.04
C LEU A 150 7.49 -5.74 -9.37
N ASP A 151 7.83 -6.66 -10.26
CA ASP A 151 7.00 -7.79 -10.60
C ASP A 151 7.22 -8.98 -9.66
N ASN A 152 6.20 -9.83 -9.58
CA ASN A 152 6.22 -11.09 -8.85
C ASN A 152 6.58 -10.94 -7.35
N VAL A 153 6.22 -9.81 -6.72
CA VAL A 153 6.31 -9.64 -5.26
C VAL A 153 5.12 -10.35 -4.63
N GLN A 154 5.36 -11.51 -4.00
CA GLN A 154 4.30 -12.40 -3.51
C GLN A 154 3.27 -12.78 -4.59
N GLY A 155 3.71 -12.85 -5.86
CA GLY A 155 2.86 -13.17 -7.00
C GLY A 155 2.00 -12.03 -7.53
N GLU A 156 2.19 -10.80 -7.04
CA GLU A 156 1.61 -9.58 -7.62
C GLU A 156 2.64 -8.86 -8.50
N ASN A 157 2.14 -8.16 -9.52
CA ASN A 157 2.95 -7.39 -10.45
C ASN A 157 2.80 -5.89 -10.23
N ASP A 158 3.70 -5.11 -10.81
CA ASP A 158 3.67 -3.65 -10.73
C ASP A 158 3.58 -3.11 -9.28
N VAL A 159 4.14 -3.85 -8.31
CA VAL A 159 4.05 -3.52 -6.89
C VAL A 159 4.97 -2.35 -6.58
N VAL A 160 4.42 -1.25 -6.04
CA VAL A 160 5.20 -0.08 -5.64
C VAL A 160 6.02 -0.43 -4.39
N VAL A 161 7.35 -0.43 -4.51
CA VAL A 161 8.26 -0.82 -3.41
C VAL A 161 9.09 0.33 -2.85
N MET A 162 9.33 1.38 -3.64
CA MET A 162 10.09 2.55 -3.23
C MET A 162 9.60 3.79 -3.97
N LYS A 163 9.62 4.94 -3.29
CA LYS A 163 9.57 6.27 -3.90
C LYS A 163 10.73 7.11 -3.40
N ILE A 164 11.39 7.85 -4.30
CA ILE A 164 12.46 8.80 -4.01
C ILE A 164 12.10 10.14 -4.65
N ASN A 165 12.13 11.24 -3.89
CA ASN A 165 12.01 12.59 -4.40
C ASN A 165 13.38 13.28 -4.41
N VAL A 166 13.85 13.66 -5.59
CA VAL A 166 15.05 14.49 -5.74
C VAL A 166 14.64 15.95 -5.68
N LYS A 167 14.91 16.63 -4.58
CA LYS A 167 14.55 18.04 -4.40
C LYS A 167 15.22 18.94 -5.44
N GLN A 168 16.51 18.74 -5.64
CA GLN A 168 17.35 19.62 -6.43
C GLN A 168 18.66 18.93 -6.77
N VAL A 169 19.25 19.32 -7.91
CA VAL A 169 20.61 19.01 -8.31
C VAL A 169 21.40 20.31 -8.40
N PHE A 170 22.66 20.27 -7.98
CA PHE A 170 23.62 21.32 -8.25
C PHE A 170 24.80 20.73 -9.00
N VAL A 171 25.09 21.31 -10.16
CA VAL A 171 26.23 20.93 -10.99
C VAL A 171 27.26 22.06 -10.95
N GLY A 172 28.42 21.79 -10.37
CA GLY A 172 29.52 22.75 -10.25
C GLY A 172 30.78 22.26 -10.97
N THR A 173 31.70 23.19 -11.26
CA THR A 173 32.97 22.86 -11.95
C THR A 173 33.89 21.94 -11.15
N GLU A 174 33.74 21.93 -9.83
CA GLU A 174 34.56 21.12 -8.91
C GLU A 174 33.75 20.04 -8.19
N THR A 175 32.46 20.28 -7.96
CA THR A 175 31.58 19.37 -7.21
C THR A 175 30.16 19.42 -7.75
N SER A 176 29.57 18.24 -7.90
CA SER A 176 28.12 18.08 -8.11
C SER A 176 27.49 17.43 -6.88
N VAL A 177 26.27 17.84 -6.57
CA VAL A 177 25.54 17.44 -5.35
C VAL A 177 24.07 17.28 -5.69
N ILE A 178 23.42 16.29 -5.08
CA ILE A 178 21.97 16.13 -5.11
C ILE A 178 21.39 16.25 -3.70
N TRP A 179 20.17 16.78 -3.62
CA TRP A 179 19.37 16.77 -2.40
C TRP A 179 18.15 15.86 -2.58
N ILE A 180 17.98 14.91 -1.68
CA ILE A 180 16.82 14.01 -1.64
C ILE A 180 16.04 14.38 -0.38
N ASP A 181 14.75 14.67 -0.50
CA ASP A 181 13.90 15.08 0.64
C ASP A 181 12.57 14.35 0.69
N GLY A 182 12.47 13.21 0.02
CA GLY A 182 11.36 12.28 0.10
C GLY A 182 11.85 10.87 -0.09
N ILE A 183 11.65 10.02 0.92
CA ILE A 183 11.96 8.60 0.84
C ILE A 183 10.79 7.82 1.43
N TRP A 184 10.23 6.93 0.63
CA TRP A 184 9.27 5.93 1.07
C TRP A 184 9.74 4.55 0.61
N LEU A 185 9.75 3.56 1.51
CA LEU A 185 10.30 2.23 1.26
C LEU A 185 9.60 1.17 2.09
N ILE A 186 9.26 0.06 1.45
CA ILE A 186 8.79 -1.17 2.10
C ILE A 186 9.81 -2.30 1.98
N ASP A 187 9.81 -3.21 2.96
CA ASP A 187 10.61 -4.44 2.93
C ASP A 187 9.96 -5.48 2.01
N TYR A 188 10.03 -5.24 0.70
CA TYR A 188 9.44 -6.13 -0.29
C TYR A 188 10.09 -7.53 -0.28
N ALA A 189 11.36 -7.63 0.13
CA ALA A 189 12.10 -8.89 0.16
C ALA A 189 11.59 -9.82 1.26
N SER A 190 11.12 -9.25 2.37
CA SER A 190 10.46 -9.95 3.47
C SER A 190 8.93 -9.97 3.36
N ALA A 191 8.36 -9.52 2.24
CA ALA A 191 6.92 -9.50 2.04
C ALA A 191 6.32 -10.91 2.19
N ARG A 192 5.11 -11.00 2.74
CA ARG A 192 4.44 -12.27 3.03
C ARG A 192 2.95 -12.21 2.68
N THR A 193 2.42 -13.35 2.28
CA THR A 193 0.98 -13.56 2.14
C THR A 193 0.44 -14.23 3.39
N LEU A 194 -0.52 -13.58 4.06
CA LEU A 194 -1.25 -14.15 5.18
C LEU A 194 -2.42 -15.01 4.68
N THR A 195 -2.61 -16.14 5.35
CA THR A 195 -3.65 -17.13 5.13
C THR A 195 -4.43 -17.39 6.43
N ILE A 196 -5.68 -17.81 6.31
CA ILE A 196 -6.52 -18.07 7.49
C ILE A 196 -5.86 -19.15 8.36
N GLY A 197 -5.67 -18.85 9.65
CA GLY A 197 -4.96 -19.68 10.60
C GLY A 197 -3.52 -19.22 10.90
N ASP A 198 -2.96 -18.31 10.11
CA ASP A 198 -1.64 -17.72 10.39
C ASP A 198 -1.66 -16.92 11.69
N LYS A 199 -0.49 -16.88 12.35
CA LYS A 199 -0.32 -16.23 13.66
C LYS A 199 0.54 -14.98 13.57
N ILE A 200 0.11 -13.94 14.25
CA ILE A 200 0.89 -12.72 14.51
C ILE A 200 0.80 -12.46 16.01
N GLY A 201 1.95 -12.51 16.68
CA GLY A 201 1.99 -12.53 18.15
C GLY A 201 1.16 -13.69 18.71
N GLU A 202 0.23 -13.37 19.63
CA GLU A 202 -0.69 -14.33 20.23
C GLU A 202 -1.99 -14.52 19.42
N PHE A 203 -2.19 -13.75 18.35
CA PHE A 203 -3.42 -13.74 17.61
C PHE A 203 -3.36 -14.65 16.37
N THR A 204 -4.52 -15.22 16.02
CA THR A 204 -4.70 -16.07 14.84
C THR A 204 -5.64 -15.41 13.84
N LEU A 205 -5.24 -15.31 12.58
CA LEU A 205 -6.06 -14.75 11.50
C LEU A 205 -7.28 -15.63 11.25
N LYS A 206 -8.48 -15.03 11.27
CA LYS A 206 -9.76 -15.72 11.06
C LYS A 206 -10.46 -15.29 9.78
N GLN A 207 -10.31 -14.04 9.39
CA GLN A 207 -10.99 -13.51 8.22
C GLN A 207 -10.13 -12.48 7.50
N ILE A 208 -10.21 -12.52 6.17
CA ILE A 208 -9.66 -11.51 5.27
C ILE A 208 -10.87 -10.86 4.61
N ILE A 209 -10.96 -9.55 4.69
CA ILE A 209 -12.03 -8.74 4.12
C ILE A 209 -11.39 -7.80 3.11
N GLY A 210 -11.66 -7.99 1.82
CA GLY A 210 -11.19 -7.08 0.77
C GLY A 210 -11.90 -5.74 0.84
N GLY A 211 -11.27 -4.70 0.28
CA GLY A 211 -11.88 -3.38 0.20
C GLY A 211 -13.06 -3.33 -0.79
N VAL A 212 -13.93 -2.36 -0.58
CA VAL A 212 -15.15 -2.12 -1.37
C VAL A 212 -15.08 -0.79 -2.09
N ASP A 213 -14.65 0.25 -1.39
CA ASP A 213 -14.50 1.62 -1.89
C ASP A 213 -13.57 2.43 -0.98
N ALA A 214 -13.36 3.71 -1.27
CA ALA A 214 -12.48 4.60 -0.50
C ALA A 214 -12.87 4.75 0.98
N SER A 215 -14.11 4.43 1.38
CA SER A 215 -14.56 4.45 2.78
C SER A 215 -14.33 3.12 3.51
N ASP A 216 -14.08 2.05 2.77
CA ASP A 216 -13.78 0.71 3.29
C ASP A 216 -12.68 0.05 2.44
N SER A 217 -11.43 0.27 2.84
CA SER A 217 -10.24 -0.30 2.19
C SER A 217 -9.95 -1.75 2.59
N GLY A 218 -10.87 -2.40 3.32
CA GLY A 218 -10.71 -3.77 3.77
C GLY A 218 -10.05 -3.89 5.14
N SER A 219 -9.99 -5.13 5.64
CA SER A 219 -9.49 -5.44 6.96
C SER A 219 -9.08 -6.90 7.15
N LEU A 220 -8.28 -7.14 8.18
CA LEU A 220 -7.93 -8.46 8.70
C LEU A 220 -8.54 -8.63 10.08
N VAL A 221 -9.18 -9.78 10.32
CA VAL A 221 -9.80 -10.09 11.62
C VAL A 221 -9.00 -11.19 12.31
N PHE A 222 -8.42 -10.84 13.44
CA PHE A 222 -7.62 -11.71 14.29
C PHE A 222 -8.38 -12.09 15.56
N VAL A 223 -8.06 -13.24 16.14
CA VAL A 223 -8.63 -13.68 17.43
C VAL A 223 -7.55 -14.14 18.38
N ASN A 224 -7.75 -13.91 19.68
CA ASN A 224 -6.89 -14.47 20.71
C ASN A 224 -7.47 -15.82 21.16
N ILE A 225 -6.85 -16.93 20.75
CA ILE A 225 -7.22 -18.26 21.22
C ILE A 225 -6.35 -18.59 22.42
N SER A 226 -6.89 -18.41 23.62
CA SER A 226 -6.26 -18.97 24.82
C SER A 226 -6.40 -20.50 24.83
N VAL A 227 -5.32 -21.21 25.19
CA VAL A 227 -5.20 -22.69 25.12
C VAL A 227 -6.28 -23.44 25.93
N THR A 228 -6.96 -22.77 26.87
CA THR A 228 -8.08 -23.32 27.64
C THR A 228 -9.35 -23.57 26.81
N ASP A 229 -9.47 -23.01 25.61
CA ASP A 229 -10.57 -23.23 24.67
C ASP A 229 -10.22 -24.29 23.60
N ALA A 230 -9.32 -25.23 23.89
CA ALA A 230 -8.95 -26.31 22.97
C ALA A 230 -10.14 -27.20 22.54
N THR A 231 -11.24 -27.23 23.32
CA THR A 231 -12.51 -27.86 22.96
C THR A 231 -13.29 -27.08 21.90
N SER A 232 -13.04 -25.77 21.77
CA SER A 232 -13.63 -24.93 20.73
C SER A 232 -12.96 -25.15 19.38
N VAL A 233 -11.71 -25.65 19.30
CA VAL A 233 -11.02 -25.88 18.02
C VAL A 233 -11.78 -26.87 17.13
N ALA A 234 -12.39 -27.90 17.71
CA ALA A 234 -13.25 -28.84 16.97
C ALA A 234 -14.58 -28.22 16.53
N ASN A 235 -15.19 -27.33 17.34
CA ASN A 235 -16.41 -26.63 16.97
C ASN A 235 -16.15 -25.43 16.03
N TYR A 236 -14.97 -24.80 16.08
CA TYR A 236 -14.61 -23.66 15.24
C TYR A 236 -14.25 -24.09 13.82
N ILE A 237 -13.69 -25.29 13.65
CA ILE A 237 -13.50 -25.91 12.33
C ILE A 237 -14.86 -26.23 11.68
N LEU A 238 -15.88 -26.58 12.48
CA LEU A 238 -17.25 -26.79 11.98
C LEU A 238 -17.97 -25.48 11.65
N VAL A 239 -17.77 -24.41 12.45
CA VAL A 239 -18.33 -23.08 12.18
C VAL A 239 -17.66 -22.41 10.97
N ALA A 240 -16.37 -22.64 10.72
CA ALA A 240 -15.71 -22.21 9.48
C ALA A 240 -16.35 -22.84 8.22
N ASN A 241 -17.06 -23.97 8.37
CA ASN A 241 -17.81 -24.61 7.30
C ASN A 241 -19.30 -24.20 7.26
N GLU A 242 -19.80 -23.47 8.27
CA GLU A 242 -21.19 -22.97 8.32
C GLU A 242 -21.32 -21.43 8.31
N THR A 243 -20.22 -20.69 8.47
CA THR A 243 -20.15 -19.22 8.30
C THR A 243 -19.23 -18.79 7.16
N SER A 244 -18.79 -19.72 6.30
CA SER A 244 -18.51 -19.37 4.91
C SER A 244 -19.84 -19.07 4.20
N VAL A 245 -20.46 -17.93 4.51
CA VAL A 245 -21.42 -17.29 3.59
C VAL A 245 -20.63 -16.44 2.60
N TYR A 246 -19.59 -17.02 2.02
CA TYR A 246 -19.38 -16.84 0.60
C TYR A 246 -19.98 -18.08 -0.01
N ASP A 247 -21.23 -17.93 -0.44
CA ASP A 247 -21.89 -18.89 -1.33
C ASP A 247 -20.86 -19.27 -2.39
N SER A 248 -20.44 -20.54 -2.40
CA SER A 248 -19.43 -21.05 -3.31
C SER A 248 -19.75 -20.53 -4.71
N LEU A 249 -18.82 -19.79 -5.34
CA LEU A 249 -19.05 -19.25 -6.68
C LEU A 249 -19.39 -20.41 -7.62
N ALA A 250 -20.66 -20.56 -7.96
CA ALA A 250 -21.10 -21.49 -8.98
C ALA A 250 -21.36 -20.67 -10.23
N ILE A 251 -20.57 -20.88 -11.28
CA ILE A 251 -20.72 -20.17 -12.54
C ILE A 251 -21.81 -20.89 -13.35
N ASP A 252 -22.92 -20.20 -13.62
CA ASP A 252 -24.02 -20.73 -14.44
C ASP A 252 -24.63 -19.65 -15.34
N PHE A 253 -25.13 -20.07 -16.50
CA PHE A 253 -25.87 -19.21 -17.42
C PHE A 253 -26.89 -20.01 -18.23
N SER A 254 -27.89 -19.32 -18.75
CA SER A 254 -28.90 -19.93 -19.63
C SER A 254 -29.13 -19.09 -20.88
N VAL A 255 -29.46 -19.78 -21.97
CA VAL A 255 -29.78 -19.17 -23.26
C VAL A 255 -31.19 -19.57 -23.65
N SER A 256 -32.04 -18.58 -23.91
CA SER A 256 -33.40 -18.82 -24.40
C SER A 256 -33.56 -18.19 -25.79
N PRO A 257 -33.92 -18.96 -26.82
CA PRO A 257 -34.20 -18.43 -28.14
C PRO A 257 -35.52 -17.66 -28.15
N SER A 258 -35.53 -16.42 -28.65
CA SER A 258 -36.76 -15.68 -28.93
C SER A 258 -37.29 -16.11 -30.29
N ARG A 259 -38.54 -16.59 -30.33
CA ARG A 259 -39.20 -17.00 -31.59
C ARG A 259 -39.58 -15.82 -32.48
N GLU A 260 -39.54 -14.62 -31.93
CA GLU A 260 -39.63 -13.37 -32.68
C GLU A 260 -38.22 -12.76 -32.82
N LYS A 261 -37.80 -12.59 -34.08
CA LYS A 261 -36.61 -11.82 -34.55
C LYS A 261 -35.21 -12.44 -34.48
N GLU A 262 -35.06 -13.77 -34.42
CA GLU A 262 -33.72 -14.42 -34.39
C GLU A 262 -32.79 -13.89 -33.28
N LEU A 263 -33.35 -13.43 -32.16
CA LEU A 263 -32.58 -12.94 -31.02
C LEU A 263 -32.48 -14.03 -29.95
N ALA A 264 -31.28 -14.24 -29.40
CA ALA A 264 -31.07 -15.08 -28.23
C ALA A 264 -30.88 -14.21 -26.99
N LYS A 265 -31.60 -14.52 -25.91
CA LYS A 265 -31.42 -13.85 -24.61
C LYS A 265 -30.51 -14.71 -23.74
N PHE A 266 -29.41 -14.14 -23.28
CA PHE A 266 -28.50 -14.73 -22.30
C PHE A 266 -28.88 -14.23 -20.91
N THR A 267 -29.00 -15.14 -19.95
CA THR A 267 -29.31 -14.81 -18.55
C THR A 267 -28.25 -15.43 -17.66
N ASN A 268 -27.57 -14.59 -16.87
CA ASN A 268 -26.63 -15.03 -15.85
C ASN A 268 -27.40 -15.69 -14.69
N LYS A 269 -26.93 -16.84 -14.23
CA LYS A 269 -27.47 -17.60 -13.09
C LYS A 269 -26.41 -17.91 -12.03
N SER A 270 -25.23 -17.32 -12.17
CA SER A 270 -24.12 -17.58 -11.27
C SER A 270 -24.48 -17.18 -9.84
N THR A 271 -24.03 -17.98 -8.86
CA THR A 271 -24.21 -17.72 -7.43
C THR A 271 -22.90 -17.20 -6.82
N GLY A 272 -22.97 -16.51 -5.68
CA GLY A 272 -21.86 -15.71 -5.10
C GLY A 272 -21.85 -14.25 -5.59
N LEU A 273 -20.98 -13.41 -5.01
CA LEU A 273 -20.79 -11.99 -5.36
C LEU A 273 -19.56 -11.83 -6.29
N PRO A 274 -19.68 -12.07 -7.61
CA PRO A 274 -18.56 -11.85 -8.52
C PRO A 274 -18.26 -10.36 -8.64
N THR A 275 -16.98 -9.99 -8.63
CA THR A 275 -16.49 -8.61 -8.77
C THR A 275 -16.42 -8.15 -10.24
N SER A 276 -16.53 -9.07 -11.21
CA SER A 276 -16.57 -8.75 -12.65
C SER A 276 -17.24 -9.85 -13.49
N TRP A 277 -17.69 -9.51 -14.71
CA TRP A 277 -18.23 -10.46 -15.69
C TRP A 277 -17.55 -10.29 -17.06
N TYR A 278 -17.13 -11.41 -17.65
CA TYR A 278 -16.55 -11.45 -19.00
C TYR A 278 -17.36 -12.38 -19.91
N TRP A 279 -17.87 -11.86 -21.03
CA TRP A 279 -18.61 -12.63 -22.03
C TRP A 279 -17.85 -12.64 -23.35
N ASN A 280 -17.39 -13.81 -23.80
CA ASN A 280 -16.71 -13.96 -25.08
C ASN A 280 -17.64 -14.59 -26.12
N PHE A 281 -18.07 -13.79 -27.10
CA PHE A 281 -18.87 -14.27 -28.23
C PHE A 281 -17.94 -14.52 -29.42
N TRP A 282 -17.44 -15.76 -29.56
CA TRP A 282 -16.59 -16.12 -30.70
C TRP A 282 -17.40 -16.02 -32.00
N ARG A 283 -16.92 -15.25 -32.99
CA ARG A 283 -17.50 -15.24 -34.35
C ARG A 283 -17.38 -16.64 -34.96
N ALA A 284 -18.46 -17.10 -35.61
CA ALA A 284 -18.53 -18.40 -36.27
C ALA A 284 -17.44 -18.55 -37.34
N PHE A 285 -16.56 -19.55 -37.19
CA PHE A 285 -15.83 -20.11 -38.33
C PHE A 285 -16.74 -21.09 -39.05
N ASN A 286 -17.11 -20.76 -40.30
CA ASN A 286 -17.74 -21.71 -41.20
C ASN A 286 -16.75 -22.83 -41.54
N ILE A 287 -16.91 -24.00 -40.92
CA ILE A 287 -16.31 -25.23 -41.42
C ILE A 287 -17.33 -25.87 -42.36
N LYS A 288 -17.08 -25.76 -43.67
CA LYS A 288 -17.69 -26.69 -44.63
C LYS A 288 -17.08 -28.07 -44.38
N SER A 289 -17.87 -29.00 -43.84
CA SER A 289 -17.56 -30.42 -44.00
C SER A 289 -18.13 -30.91 -45.34
N LYS A 290 -17.36 -31.77 -46.00
CA LYS A 290 -17.56 -32.34 -47.33
C LYS A 290 -18.93 -32.98 -47.54
#